data_AF-A0A519CIP3-F1
#
_entry.id   AF-A0A519CIP3-F1
#
_cell.length_a   1.000
_cell.length_b   1.000
_cell.length_c   1.000
_cell.angle_alpha   90.00
_cell.angle_beta   90.00
_cell.angle_gamma   90.00
#
_symmetry.space_group_name_H-M   'P 1'
#
loop_
_entity.id
_entity.type
_entity.pdbx_description
1 polymer ?
#
loop_
_entity_poly.entity_id
_entity_poly.type
_entity_poly.pdbx_seq_one_letter_code
_entity_poly.pdbx_strand_id
1 'polypeptide(L)'
;MSEENMVVEERLSIFDDEPDLNDWFEVICGSIMSIIGIFQLVAPGDLVDPDVMRWFAASVAIAGLMWAAHGLKDMAIKEIRKSIVMLELGSRQGSIDHGLIRDVILNPSAYTEFLVKEYETAFEDGVLTDKELAELKTIQTALGISDEEAATLAVAGAIRSALADGKVTDDESKMIDDAAKAAGLSKKKRSLITKALDSGDVDEDVKSLLESLDESDE
;
A
#
# COMPACT_ATOMS: atom_id res chain seq x y z
N MET A 1 14.43 23.09 -1.87
CA MET A 1 13.26 22.36 -1.35
C MET A 1 13.53 20.89 -1.60
N SER A 2 13.54 20.03 -0.59
CA SER A 2 13.74 18.58 -0.75
C SER A 2 12.48 17.95 -1.37
N GLU A 3 12.62 16.85 -2.12
CA GLU A 3 11.49 16.08 -2.69
C GLU A 3 10.49 15.66 -1.60
N GLU A 4 10.96 15.36 -0.39
CA GLU A 4 10.13 15.08 0.79
C GLU A 4 9.18 16.22 1.14
N ASN A 5 9.66 17.47 1.10
CA ASN A 5 8.82 18.62 1.41
C ASN A 5 7.69 18.78 0.38
N MET A 6 7.95 18.47 -0.88
CA MET A 6 6.93 18.58 -1.94
C MET A 6 5.83 17.52 -1.79
N VAL A 7 6.16 16.29 -1.40
CA VAL A 7 5.17 15.23 -1.18
C VAL A 7 4.33 15.51 0.08
N VAL A 8 4.95 16.06 1.12
CA VAL A 8 4.24 16.52 2.33
C VAL A 8 3.28 17.66 1.98
N GLU A 9 3.73 18.63 1.20
CA GLU A 9 2.95 19.80 0.77
C GLU A 9 1.79 19.39 -0.14
N GLU A 10 1.98 18.45 -1.06
CA GLU A 10 0.92 17.88 -1.91
C GLU A 10 -0.17 17.17 -1.08
N ARG A 11 0.23 16.36 -0.08
CA ARG A 11 -0.72 15.69 0.84
C ARG A 11 -1.45 16.67 1.74
N LEU A 12 -0.79 17.74 2.20
CA LEU A 12 -1.40 18.78 3.04
C LEU A 12 -2.31 19.72 2.23
N SER A 13 -2.03 19.90 0.93
CA SER A 13 -2.85 20.73 0.03
C SER A 13 -4.28 20.18 -0.15
N ILE A 14 -4.46 18.86 -0.04
CA ILE A 14 -5.80 18.22 -0.02
C ILE A 14 -6.63 18.65 1.19
N PHE A 15 -5.98 19.10 2.27
CA PHE A 15 -6.62 19.50 3.51
C PHE A 15 -6.72 21.02 3.70
N ASP A 16 -6.25 21.86 2.75
CA ASP A 16 -6.25 23.34 2.87
C ASP A 16 -5.60 23.84 4.19
N ASP A 17 -4.64 23.08 4.74
CA ASP A 17 -4.27 23.09 6.17
C ASP A 17 -2.92 23.78 6.48
N GLU A 18 -2.52 24.80 5.70
CA GLU A 18 -1.37 25.62 6.10
C GLU A 18 -1.72 26.47 7.34
N PRO A 19 -0.76 26.74 8.26
CA PRO A 19 -0.91 27.83 9.22
C PRO A 19 -1.03 29.10 8.40
N ASP A 20 -2.27 29.54 8.23
CA ASP A 20 -2.59 30.55 7.26
C ASP A 20 -2.30 31.93 7.86
N LEU A 21 -2.23 32.92 6.98
CA LEU A 21 -2.14 34.32 7.39
C LEU A 21 -3.31 34.70 8.32
N ASN A 22 -4.42 33.97 8.29
CA ASN A 22 -5.57 34.18 9.16
C ASN A 22 -5.27 33.77 10.61
N ASP A 23 -4.75 32.58 10.90
CA ASP A 23 -4.40 32.14 12.26
C ASP A 23 -3.42 33.11 12.93
N TRP A 24 -2.39 33.56 12.20
CA TRP A 24 -1.44 34.55 12.69
C TRP A 24 -2.07 35.92 12.93
N PHE A 25 -3.00 36.34 12.06
CA PHE A 25 -3.74 37.57 12.22
C PHE A 25 -4.63 37.51 13.47
N GLU A 26 -5.30 36.40 13.72
CA GLU A 26 -6.12 36.20 14.93
C GLU A 26 -5.28 36.27 16.22
N VAL A 27 -4.09 35.66 16.23
CA VAL A 27 -3.17 35.73 17.37
C VAL A 27 -2.67 37.17 17.60
N ILE A 28 -2.26 37.86 16.54
CA ILE A 28 -1.72 39.23 16.63
C ILE A 28 -2.82 40.21 17.04
N CYS A 29 -3.97 40.19 16.37
CA CYS A 29 -5.08 41.08 16.66
C CYS A 29 -5.70 40.80 18.04
N GLY A 30 -5.87 39.54 18.41
CA GLY A 30 -6.31 39.15 19.75
C GLY A 30 -5.36 39.66 20.84
N SER A 31 -4.05 39.48 20.64
CA SER A 31 -3.03 39.96 21.59
C SER A 31 -3.02 41.49 21.72
N ILE A 32 -3.15 42.22 20.61
CA ILE A 32 -3.23 43.69 20.61
C ILE A 32 -4.49 44.16 21.35
N MET A 33 -5.65 43.54 21.07
CA MET A 33 -6.89 43.85 21.77
C MET A 33 -6.77 43.60 23.27
N SER A 34 -6.12 42.52 23.69
CA SER A 34 -5.85 42.23 25.10
C SER A 34 -4.99 43.30 25.75
N ILE A 35 -3.92 43.73 25.10
CA ILE A 35 -3.04 44.78 25.61
C ILE A 35 -3.81 46.11 25.73
N ILE A 36 -4.61 46.47 24.74
CA ILE A 36 -5.43 47.70 24.77
C ILE A 36 -6.44 47.65 25.92
N GLY A 37 -7.12 46.52 26.11
CA GLY A 37 -8.05 46.33 27.23
C GLY A 37 -7.36 46.43 28.59
N ILE A 38 -6.19 45.79 28.75
CA ILE A 38 -5.39 45.87 29.99
C ILE A 38 -4.92 47.31 30.25
N PHE A 39 -4.50 48.03 29.22
CA PHE A 39 -4.07 49.42 29.35
C PHE A 39 -5.22 50.31 29.85
N GLN A 40 -6.42 50.16 29.28
CA GLN A 40 -7.60 50.93 29.66
C GLN A 40 -8.18 50.54 31.04
N LEU A 41 -7.83 49.37 31.57
CA LEU A 41 -8.12 49.02 32.97
C LEU A 41 -7.27 49.83 33.96
N VAL A 42 -5.99 50.02 33.62
CA VAL A 42 -5.02 50.74 34.47
C VAL A 42 -5.21 52.25 34.36
N ALA A 43 -5.40 52.75 33.13
CA ALA A 43 -5.57 54.17 32.84
C ALA A 43 -6.85 54.40 32.03
N PRO A 44 -8.04 54.30 32.66
CA PRO A 44 -9.30 54.64 32.00
C PRO A 44 -9.30 56.15 31.74
N GLY A 45 -9.20 56.55 30.46
CA GLY A 45 -9.22 57.96 30.09
C GLY A 45 -10.56 58.67 30.39
N ASP A 46 -10.66 59.95 30.03
CA ASP A 46 -11.82 60.80 30.40
C ASP A 46 -13.02 60.73 29.42
N LEU A 47 -13.06 59.77 28.50
CA LEU A 47 -14.09 59.70 27.45
C LEU A 47 -15.47 59.23 27.99
N VAL A 48 -15.49 58.41 29.03
CA VAL A 48 -16.69 57.83 29.65
C VAL A 48 -16.44 57.75 31.16
N ASP A 49 -17.50 57.51 31.94
CA ASP A 49 -17.36 57.18 33.36
C ASP A 49 -16.29 56.08 33.58
N PRO A 50 -15.30 56.30 34.48
CA PRO A 50 -14.18 55.39 34.67
C PRO A 50 -14.58 53.95 35.02
N ASP A 51 -15.67 53.76 35.76
CA ASP A 51 -16.12 52.42 36.14
C ASP A 51 -16.74 51.69 34.94
N VAL A 52 -17.50 52.39 34.11
CA VAL A 52 -18.05 51.85 32.85
C VAL A 52 -16.91 51.53 31.87
N MET A 53 -15.93 52.41 31.74
CA MET A 53 -14.76 52.19 30.88
C MET A 53 -13.96 50.96 31.31
N ARG A 54 -13.79 50.75 32.62
CA ARG A 54 -13.11 49.55 33.16
C ARG A 54 -13.87 48.26 32.84
N TRP A 55 -15.20 48.24 32.97
CA TRP A 55 -15.99 47.06 32.58
C TRP A 55 -15.89 46.74 31.09
N PHE A 56 -15.90 47.77 30.25
CA PHE A 56 -15.71 47.60 28.80
C PHE A 56 -14.28 47.13 28.48
N ALA A 57 -13.28 47.72 29.12
CA ALA A 57 -11.88 47.36 28.96
C ALA A 57 -11.59 45.91 29.39
N ALA A 58 -12.17 45.45 30.50
CA ALA A 58 -12.12 44.04 30.91
C ALA A 58 -12.72 43.11 29.86
N SER A 59 -13.88 43.47 29.30
CA SER A 59 -14.56 42.67 28.27
C SER A 59 -13.72 42.57 27.00
N VAL A 60 -13.14 43.69 26.54
CA VAL A 60 -12.23 43.72 25.37
C VAL A 60 -10.96 42.91 25.64
N ALA A 61 -10.42 42.98 26.86
CA ALA A 61 -9.22 42.23 27.22
C ALA A 61 -9.44 40.71 27.14
N ILE A 62 -10.55 40.23 27.71
CA ILE A 62 -10.94 38.81 27.69
C ILE A 62 -11.27 38.35 26.26
N ALA A 63 -12.00 39.16 25.49
CA ALA A 63 -12.30 38.83 24.09
C ALA A 63 -11.02 38.67 23.26
N GLY A 64 -10.04 39.58 23.43
CA GLY A 64 -8.73 39.45 22.77
C GLY A 64 -7.98 38.19 23.16
N LEU A 65 -8.04 37.79 24.44
CA LEU A 65 -7.36 36.59 24.93
C LEU A 65 -8.01 35.33 24.37
N MET A 66 -9.34 35.29 24.32
CA MET A 66 -10.08 34.17 23.71
C MET A 66 -9.79 34.04 22.23
N TRP A 67 -9.72 35.16 21.50
CA TRP A 67 -9.41 35.15 20.07
C TRP A 67 -7.98 34.68 19.81
N ALA A 68 -7.00 35.22 20.55
CA ALA A 68 -5.61 34.78 20.40
C ALA A 68 -5.41 33.31 20.79
N ALA A 69 -6.12 32.83 21.81
CA ALA A 69 -6.10 31.42 22.20
C ALA A 69 -6.72 30.52 21.13
N HIS A 70 -7.73 31.00 20.40
CA HIS A 70 -8.32 30.25 19.29
C HIS A 70 -7.33 30.09 18.14
N GLY A 71 -6.69 31.17 17.69
CA GLY A 71 -5.68 31.10 16.62
C GLY A 71 -4.48 30.20 16.99
N LEU A 72 -4.02 30.26 18.25
CA LEU A 72 -2.98 29.36 18.75
C LEU A 72 -3.39 27.89 18.75
N LYS A 73 -4.65 27.60 19.13
CA LYS A 73 -5.20 26.24 19.13
C LYS A 73 -5.23 25.66 17.72
N ASP A 74 -5.71 26.41 16.74
CA ASP A 74 -5.86 25.90 15.38
C ASP A 74 -4.49 25.71 14.72
N MET A 75 -3.53 26.60 14.99
CA MET A 75 -2.14 26.44 14.58
C MET A 75 -1.50 25.18 15.18
N ALA A 76 -1.72 24.90 16.48
CA ALA A 76 -1.20 23.70 17.13
C ALA A 76 -1.83 22.41 16.55
N ILE A 77 -3.13 22.42 16.22
CA ILE A 77 -3.80 21.29 15.58
C ILE A 77 -3.20 21.04 14.18
N LYS A 78 -2.96 22.10 13.41
CA LYS A 78 -2.32 22.03 12.09
C LYS A 78 -0.89 21.48 12.17
N GLU A 79 -0.10 21.91 13.17
CA GLU A 79 1.27 21.41 13.39
C GLU A 79 1.29 19.94 13.82
N ILE A 80 0.41 19.53 14.72
CA ILE A 80 0.27 18.11 15.12
C ILE A 80 -0.10 17.27 13.90
N ARG A 81 -1.05 17.71 13.07
CA ARG A 81 -1.42 16.99 11.84
C ARG A 81 -0.26 16.86 10.88
N LYS A 82 0.48 17.95 10.63
CA LYS A 82 1.70 17.93 9.81
C LYS A 82 2.74 16.97 10.35
N SER A 83 2.93 16.92 11.68
CA SER A 83 3.85 15.98 12.32
C SER A 83 3.44 14.51 12.14
N ILE A 84 2.13 14.20 12.16
CA ILE A 84 1.60 12.85 11.92
C ILE A 84 1.86 12.44 10.48
N VAL A 85 1.57 13.32 9.51
CA VAL A 85 1.81 13.04 8.09
C VAL A 85 3.30 12.88 7.80
N MET A 86 4.15 13.72 8.41
CA MET A 86 5.60 13.59 8.30
C MET A 86 6.12 12.29 8.93
N LEU A 87 5.54 11.84 10.06
CA LEU A 87 5.88 10.56 10.68
C LEU A 87 5.43 9.37 9.83
N GLU A 88 4.25 9.45 9.20
CA GLU A 88 3.74 8.43 8.27
C GLU A 88 4.56 8.35 6.98
N LEU A 89 5.06 9.49 6.48
CA LEU A 89 5.96 9.52 5.33
C LEU A 89 7.37 9.04 5.71
N GLY A 90 7.88 9.44 6.88
CA GLY A 90 9.17 8.99 7.41
C GLY A 90 9.21 7.49 7.73
N SER A 91 8.07 6.87 8.04
CA SER A 91 7.97 5.41 8.19
C SER A 91 7.84 4.66 6.87
N ARG A 92 7.55 5.35 5.76
CA ARG A 92 7.45 4.75 4.41
C ARG A 92 8.67 4.98 3.54
N GLN A 93 9.54 5.93 3.89
CA GLN A 93 10.71 6.27 3.08
C GLN A 93 11.95 5.49 3.53
N GLY A 94 12.06 4.26 3.01
CA GLY A 94 13.31 3.49 3.01
C GLY A 94 13.47 2.40 4.08
N SER A 95 12.48 2.18 4.95
CA SER A 95 12.49 0.97 5.79
C SER A 95 11.85 -0.18 5.04
N ILE A 96 12.49 -1.36 5.15
CA ILE A 96 11.96 -2.65 4.73
C ILE A 96 10.49 -2.74 5.19
N ASP A 97 9.57 -2.99 4.25
CA ASP A 97 8.14 -3.13 4.57
C ASP A 97 7.93 -4.42 5.37
N HIS A 98 8.04 -4.30 6.69
CA HIS A 98 7.86 -5.40 7.61
C HIS A 98 6.43 -5.94 7.61
N GLY A 99 5.46 -5.16 7.13
CA GLY A 99 4.09 -5.62 6.90
C GLY A 99 4.05 -6.60 5.73
N LEU A 100 4.62 -6.21 4.59
CA LEU A 100 4.75 -7.10 3.43
C LEU A 100 5.54 -8.36 3.76
N ILE A 101 6.70 -8.25 4.44
CA ILE A 101 7.49 -9.42 4.85
C ILE A 101 6.70 -10.32 5.79
N ARG A 102 5.99 -9.74 6.75
CA ARG A 102 5.13 -10.50 7.66
C ARG A 102 4.03 -11.23 6.90
N ASP A 103 3.38 -10.57 5.95
CA ASP A 103 2.28 -11.16 5.18
C ASP A 103 2.78 -12.27 4.25
N VAL A 104 3.96 -12.11 3.65
CA VAL A 104 4.67 -13.15 2.88
C VAL A 104 5.01 -14.36 3.76
N ILE A 105 5.48 -14.14 4.99
CA ILE A 105 5.80 -15.24 5.92
C ILE A 105 4.52 -15.91 6.45
N LEU A 106 3.44 -15.16 6.66
CA LEU A 106 2.19 -15.69 7.24
C LEU A 106 1.33 -16.44 6.22
N ASN A 107 1.42 -16.09 4.93
CA ASN A 107 0.62 -16.70 3.87
C ASN A 107 1.48 -17.14 2.67
N PRO A 108 2.50 -18.00 2.85
CA PRO A 108 3.40 -18.39 1.77
C PRO A 108 2.65 -19.04 0.58
N SER A 109 1.56 -19.74 0.86
CA SER A 109 0.68 -20.35 -0.16
C SER A 109 -0.04 -19.35 -1.06
N ALA A 110 -0.35 -18.14 -0.57
CA ALA A 110 -0.96 -17.10 -1.40
C ALA A 110 0.06 -16.49 -2.39
N TYR A 111 1.34 -16.53 -2.04
CA TYR A 111 2.42 -16.04 -2.91
C TYR A 111 2.91 -17.11 -3.90
N THR A 112 2.76 -18.40 -3.57
CA THR A 112 2.94 -19.47 -4.57
C THR A 112 1.84 -19.44 -5.62
N GLU A 113 0.60 -19.14 -5.25
CA GLU A 113 -0.51 -18.90 -6.20
C GLU A 113 -0.20 -17.75 -7.18
N PHE A 114 0.45 -16.68 -6.70
CA PHE A 114 0.93 -15.61 -7.57
C PHE A 114 1.94 -16.12 -8.60
N LEU A 115 2.92 -16.93 -8.19
CA LEU A 115 3.89 -17.50 -9.12
C LEU A 115 3.21 -18.43 -10.15
N VAL A 116 2.24 -19.24 -9.73
CA VAL A 116 1.45 -20.10 -10.64
C VAL A 116 0.71 -19.27 -11.68
N LYS A 117 0.14 -18.13 -11.26
CA LYS A 117 -0.57 -17.23 -12.17
C LYS A 117 0.37 -16.57 -13.18
N GLU A 118 1.57 -16.16 -12.77
CA GLU A 118 2.58 -15.62 -13.68
C GLU A 118 3.04 -16.67 -14.70
N TYR A 119 3.17 -17.94 -14.28
CA TYR A 119 3.40 -19.05 -15.22
C TYR A 119 2.24 -19.23 -16.19
N GLU A 120 0.99 -19.22 -15.70
CA GLU A 120 -0.21 -19.32 -16.54
C GLU A 120 -0.21 -18.23 -17.62
N THR A 121 0.01 -16.97 -17.23
CA THR A 121 0.09 -15.85 -18.18
C THR A 121 1.25 -15.99 -19.16
N ALA A 122 2.42 -16.45 -18.73
CA ALA A 122 3.56 -16.69 -19.61
C ALA A 122 3.32 -17.86 -20.61
N PHE A 123 2.35 -18.74 -20.33
CA PHE A 123 1.94 -19.81 -21.23
C PHE A 123 0.70 -19.47 -22.06
N GLU A 124 0.11 -18.27 -21.95
CA GLU A 124 -1.12 -17.89 -22.68
C GLU A 124 -0.91 -17.83 -24.21
N ASP A 125 0.30 -17.49 -24.67
CA ASP A 125 0.62 -17.45 -26.10
C ASP A 125 1.26 -18.75 -26.62
N GLY A 126 1.36 -19.76 -25.75
CA GLY A 126 1.93 -21.07 -26.04
C GLY A 126 3.45 -21.07 -26.23
N VAL A 127 4.17 -19.96 -25.97
CA VAL A 127 5.63 -19.86 -26.18
C VAL A 127 6.32 -19.14 -25.02
N LEU A 128 6.99 -19.90 -24.16
CA LEU A 128 7.82 -19.30 -23.10
C LEU A 128 9.13 -18.73 -23.66
N THR A 129 9.31 -17.41 -23.60
CA THR A 129 10.53 -16.73 -24.06
C THR A 129 11.64 -16.73 -23.00
N ASP A 130 12.90 -16.57 -23.44
CA ASP A 130 14.06 -16.47 -22.54
C ASP A 130 13.94 -15.30 -21.54
N LYS A 131 13.24 -14.24 -21.92
CA LYS A 131 13.02 -13.06 -21.09
C LYS A 131 12.02 -13.36 -19.97
N GLU A 132 10.88 -13.98 -20.30
CA GLU A 132 9.87 -14.40 -19.32
C GLU A 132 10.45 -15.43 -18.35
N LEU A 133 11.24 -16.38 -18.84
CA LEU A 133 11.92 -17.36 -18.00
C LEU A 133 12.88 -16.68 -17.00
N ALA A 134 13.60 -15.63 -17.41
CA ALA A 134 14.47 -14.87 -16.52
C ALA A 134 13.70 -14.06 -15.46
N GLU A 135 12.55 -13.49 -15.82
CA GLU A 135 11.65 -12.78 -14.91
C GLU A 135 11.06 -13.76 -13.87
N LEU A 136 10.56 -14.92 -14.32
CA LEU A 136 10.04 -15.98 -13.45
C LEU A 136 11.10 -16.53 -12.48
N LYS A 137 12.34 -16.75 -12.95
CA LYS A 137 13.47 -17.14 -12.07
C LYS A 137 13.80 -16.09 -11.01
N THR A 138 13.62 -14.81 -11.34
CA THR A 138 13.83 -13.73 -10.38
C THR A 138 12.76 -13.77 -9.29
N ILE A 139 11.50 -14.00 -9.66
CA ILE A 139 10.38 -14.16 -8.72
C ILE A 139 10.59 -15.42 -7.85
N GLN A 140 10.97 -16.54 -8.45
CA GLN A 140 11.29 -17.79 -7.75
C GLN A 140 12.39 -17.58 -6.69
N THR A 141 13.49 -16.90 -7.08
CA THR A 141 14.59 -16.60 -6.16
C THR A 141 14.15 -15.68 -5.02
N ALA A 142 13.27 -14.71 -5.31
CA ALA A 142 12.73 -13.80 -4.31
C ALA A 142 11.79 -14.51 -3.31
N LEU A 143 11.06 -15.53 -3.77
CA LEU A 143 10.17 -16.35 -2.94
C LEU A 143 10.90 -17.48 -2.20
N GLY A 144 12.17 -17.74 -2.53
CA GLY A 144 12.96 -18.81 -1.91
C GLY A 144 12.52 -20.22 -2.31
N ILE A 145 11.84 -20.37 -3.44
CA ILE A 145 11.31 -21.64 -3.95
C ILE A 145 12.43 -22.40 -4.67
N SER A 146 12.56 -23.69 -4.40
CA SER A 146 13.57 -24.55 -5.05
C SER A 146 13.30 -24.73 -6.55
N ASP A 147 14.33 -25.09 -7.32
CA ASP A 147 14.17 -25.37 -8.76
C ASP A 147 13.22 -26.55 -9.02
N GLU A 148 13.14 -27.51 -8.09
CA GLU A 148 12.20 -28.63 -8.19
C GLU A 148 10.75 -28.20 -7.97
N GLU A 149 10.48 -27.39 -6.95
CA GLU A 149 9.14 -26.84 -6.66
C GLU A 149 8.70 -25.84 -7.74
N ALA A 150 9.61 -25.03 -8.27
CA ALA A 150 9.29 -24.14 -9.38
C ALA A 150 8.89 -24.92 -10.64
N ALA A 151 9.51 -26.08 -10.87
CA ALA A 151 9.16 -26.95 -11.99
C ALA A 151 7.77 -27.58 -11.83
N THR A 152 7.34 -27.93 -10.62
CA THR A 152 5.97 -28.44 -10.38
C THR A 152 4.93 -27.33 -10.57
N LEU A 153 5.22 -26.11 -10.10
CA LEU A 153 4.36 -24.94 -10.31
C LEU A 153 4.28 -24.53 -11.79
N ALA A 154 5.38 -24.63 -12.53
CA ALA A 154 5.40 -24.39 -13.97
C ALA A 154 4.52 -25.38 -14.74
N VAL A 155 4.53 -26.67 -14.35
CA VAL A 155 3.63 -27.69 -14.91
C VAL A 155 2.17 -27.37 -14.57
N ALA A 156 1.88 -26.96 -13.34
CA ALA A 156 0.53 -26.58 -12.92
C ALA A 156 0.03 -25.36 -13.71
N GLY A 157 0.84 -24.31 -13.87
CA GLY A 157 0.50 -23.12 -14.67
C GLY A 157 0.28 -23.45 -16.15
N ALA A 158 1.14 -24.27 -16.75
CA ALA A 158 0.99 -24.70 -18.14
C ALA A 158 -0.29 -25.52 -18.37
N ILE A 159 -0.64 -26.41 -17.43
CA ILE A 159 -1.90 -27.16 -17.48
C ILE A 159 -3.10 -26.23 -17.33
N ARG A 160 -3.06 -25.26 -16.40
CA ARG A 160 -4.15 -24.28 -16.21
C ARG A 160 -4.38 -23.43 -17.45
N SER A 161 -3.30 -22.93 -18.07
CA SER A 161 -3.37 -22.17 -19.32
C SER A 161 -4.02 -23.00 -20.44
N ALA A 162 -3.54 -24.22 -20.66
CA ALA A 162 -4.05 -25.12 -21.69
C ALA A 162 -5.49 -25.63 -21.44
N LEU A 163 -5.99 -25.55 -20.20
CA LEU A 163 -7.37 -25.86 -19.86
C LEU A 163 -8.30 -24.63 -20.00
N ALA A 164 -7.77 -23.42 -19.86
CA ALA A 164 -8.55 -22.18 -19.92
C ALA A 164 -9.09 -21.91 -21.34
N ASP A 165 -8.36 -22.29 -22.38
CA ASP A 165 -8.76 -22.10 -23.78
C ASP A 165 -9.56 -23.28 -24.38
N GLY A 166 -9.63 -24.41 -23.65
CA GLY A 166 -10.32 -25.63 -24.02
C GLY A 166 -9.74 -26.35 -25.25
N LYS A 167 -8.52 -26.01 -25.70
CA LYS A 167 -7.88 -26.58 -26.89
C LYS A 167 -6.37 -26.68 -26.73
N VAL A 168 -5.90 -27.87 -26.39
CA VAL A 168 -4.46 -28.15 -26.33
C VAL A 168 -3.90 -28.37 -27.73
N THR A 169 -2.91 -27.56 -28.11
CA THR A 169 -2.15 -27.72 -29.35
C THR A 169 -1.00 -28.72 -29.20
N ASP A 170 -0.53 -29.28 -30.32
CA ASP A 170 0.59 -30.24 -30.34
C ASP A 170 1.90 -29.68 -29.77
N ASP A 171 2.07 -28.35 -29.81
CA ASP A 171 3.26 -27.69 -29.32
C ASP A 171 3.17 -27.41 -27.81
N GLU A 172 2.00 -27.03 -27.30
CA GLU A 172 1.73 -26.94 -25.85
C GLU A 172 1.89 -28.29 -25.15
N SER A 173 1.37 -29.36 -25.76
CA SER A 173 1.50 -30.73 -25.22
C SER A 173 2.98 -31.15 -25.06
N LYS A 174 3.85 -30.78 -26.02
CA LYS A 174 5.29 -31.03 -25.92
C LYS A 174 5.94 -30.20 -24.82
N MET A 175 5.58 -28.91 -24.71
CA MET A 175 6.12 -28.04 -23.66
C MET A 175 5.71 -28.53 -22.27
N ILE A 176 4.48 -29.00 -22.10
CA ILE A 176 4.00 -29.58 -20.85
C ILE A 176 4.73 -30.90 -20.54
N ASP A 177 4.98 -31.77 -21.53
CA ASP A 177 5.76 -33.01 -21.32
C ASP A 177 7.24 -32.72 -20.98
N ASP A 178 7.83 -31.67 -21.57
CA ASP A 178 9.19 -31.25 -21.27
C ASP A 178 9.30 -30.58 -19.90
N ALA A 179 8.34 -29.75 -19.50
CA ALA A 179 8.20 -29.24 -18.15
C ALA A 179 7.99 -30.37 -17.13
N ALA A 180 7.16 -31.38 -17.46
CA ALA A 180 6.92 -32.53 -16.60
C ALA A 180 8.11 -33.50 -16.51
N LYS A 181 9.01 -33.49 -17.51
CA LYS A 181 10.32 -34.14 -17.44
C LYS A 181 11.26 -33.42 -16.50
N ALA A 182 11.33 -32.09 -16.60
CA ALA A 182 12.14 -31.25 -15.74
C ALA A 182 11.72 -31.36 -14.27
N ALA A 183 10.41 -31.43 -14.00
CA ALA A 183 9.84 -31.61 -12.67
C ALA A 183 9.97 -33.03 -12.08
N GLY A 184 10.60 -33.98 -12.79
CA GLY A 184 10.79 -35.35 -12.28
C GLY A 184 9.51 -36.18 -12.09
N LEU A 185 8.37 -35.75 -12.66
CA LEU A 185 7.08 -36.39 -12.47
C LEU A 185 7.06 -37.84 -13.00
N SER A 186 6.44 -38.75 -12.26
CA SER A 186 6.37 -40.17 -12.64
C SER A 186 5.59 -40.41 -13.95
N LYS A 187 5.94 -41.48 -14.69
CA LYS A 187 5.25 -41.85 -15.94
C LYS A 187 3.72 -41.99 -15.79
N LYS A 188 3.22 -42.34 -14.61
CA LYS A 188 1.78 -42.39 -14.31
C LYS A 188 1.15 -40.99 -14.29
N LYS A 189 1.77 -40.02 -13.58
CA LYS A 189 1.30 -38.63 -13.53
C LYS A 189 1.31 -38.00 -14.94
N ARG A 190 2.34 -38.26 -15.74
CA ARG A 190 2.39 -37.79 -17.16
C ARG A 190 1.27 -38.35 -18.02
N SER A 191 0.96 -39.64 -17.89
CA SER A 191 -0.15 -40.25 -18.64
C SER A 191 -1.53 -39.74 -18.24
N LEU A 192 -1.68 -39.22 -17.02
CA LEU A 192 -2.91 -38.56 -16.57
C LEU A 192 -3.00 -37.15 -17.14
N ILE A 193 -1.89 -36.40 -17.14
CA ILE A 193 -1.81 -35.07 -17.77
C ILE A 193 -2.14 -35.17 -19.27
N THR A 194 -1.55 -36.10 -20.01
CA THR A 194 -1.87 -36.28 -21.44
C THR A 194 -3.34 -36.62 -21.68
N LYS A 195 -3.95 -37.45 -20.82
CA LYS A 195 -5.38 -37.77 -20.92
C LYS A 195 -6.28 -36.58 -20.62
N ALA A 196 -5.90 -35.74 -19.65
CA ALA A 196 -6.61 -34.51 -19.30
C ALA A 196 -6.58 -33.48 -20.43
N LEU A 197 -5.41 -33.35 -21.06
CA LEU A 197 -5.19 -32.50 -22.22
C LEU A 197 -6.01 -33.00 -23.43
N ASP A 198 -6.10 -34.32 -23.64
CA ASP A 198 -6.89 -34.93 -24.73
C ASP A 198 -8.42 -34.86 -24.49
N SER A 199 -8.88 -34.87 -23.23
CA SER A 199 -10.31 -34.83 -22.89
C SER A 199 -10.90 -33.42 -22.90
N GLY A 200 -10.07 -32.37 -22.77
CA GLY A 200 -10.52 -30.98 -22.71
C GLY A 200 -11.42 -30.64 -21.51
N ASP A 201 -11.52 -31.56 -20.55
CA ASP A 201 -12.32 -31.47 -19.34
C ASP A 201 -11.43 -31.75 -18.12
N VAL A 202 -11.58 -30.92 -17.09
CA VAL A 202 -10.90 -31.09 -15.79
C VAL A 202 -11.64 -32.17 -15.01
N ASP A 203 -11.30 -33.43 -15.26
CA ASP A 203 -11.83 -34.55 -14.48
C ASP A 203 -11.38 -34.46 -13.01
N GLU A 204 -12.10 -35.09 -12.06
CA GLU A 204 -11.73 -35.06 -10.63
C GLU A 204 -10.32 -35.61 -10.37
N ASP A 205 -9.84 -36.51 -11.23
CA ASP A 205 -8.48 -37.04 -11.21
C ASP A 205 -7.42 -35.97 -11.53
N VAL A 206 -7.76 -34.96 -12.34
CA VAL A 206 -6.87 -33.85 -12.72
C VAL A 206 -6.89 -32.79 -11.62
N LYS A 207 -8.07 -32.53 -11.06
CA LYS A 207 -8.23 -31.62 -9.93
C LYS A 207 -7.49 -32.12 -8.69
N SER A 208 -7.59 -33.42 -8.39
CA SER A 208 -6.82 -34.04 -7.31
C SER A 208 -5.31 -34.09 -7.62
N LEU A 209 -4.91 -34.20 -8.89
CA LEU A 209 -3.50 -34.08 -9.29
C LEU A 209 -2.98 -32.65 -9.08
N LEU A 210 -3.76 -31.63 -9.45
CA LEU A 210 -3.43 -30.22 -9.23
C LEU A 210 -3.41 -29.87 -7.74
N GLU A 211 -4.37 -30.35 -6.95
CA GLU A 211 -4.36 -30.23 -5.48
C GLU A 211 -3.13 -30.93 -4.89
N SER A 212 -2.73 -32.10 -5.40
CA SER A 212 -1.49 -32.79 -4.96
C SER A 212 -0.18 -32.15 -5.45
N LEU A 213 -0.26 -31.13 -6.31
CA LEU A 213 0.89 -30.35 -6.80
C LEU A 213 0.96 -28.98 -6.10
N ASP A 214 -0.19 -28.43 -5.70
CA ASP A 214 -0.30 -27.22 -4.86
C ASP A 214 -0.04 -27.52 -3.38
N GLU A 215 -0.37 -28.73 -2.90
CA GLU A 215 0.11 -29.24 -1.62
C GLU A 215 1.61 -29.55 -1.75
N SER A 216 2.44 -28.53 -1.55
CA SER A 216 3.81 -28.72 -1.09
C SER A 216 3.75 -29.60 0.14
N ASP A 217 4.21 -30.86 0.02
CA ASP A 217 4.37 -31.80 1.12
C ASP A 217 5.00 -31.07 2.33
N GLU A 218 4.35 -31.16 3.51
CA GLU A 218 4.92 -30.76 4.81
C GLU A 218 6.32 -31.35 5.05
#